data_AF-A0A0A9CWI6-F1
#
_entry.id   AF-A0A0A9CWI6-F1
#
_cell.length_a   1.000
_cell.length_b   1.000
_cell.length_c   1.000
_cell.angle_alpha   90.00
_cell.angle_beta   90.00
_cell.angle_gamma   90.00
#
_symmetry.space_group_name_H-M   'P 1'
#
loop_
_entity.id
_entity.type
_entity.pdbx_description
1 polymer ?
#
loop_
_entity_poly.entity_id
_entity_poly.type
_entity_poly.pdbx_seq_one_letter_code
_entity_poly.pdbx_strand_id
1 'polypeptide(L)'
;MFFEEHEDYKFNGLAWLFLGVPTCSTLLYKEELEKMKEIAPENFRLDFAVSREQTNAVGEKMYIQTRMAEYKQELWELLKKDNTYVYMCGLKGMEKGIDDIMVDLAAKDGIDWFDYKKQLKKSEQWNVEVY
;
A
#
# COMPACT_ATOMS: atom_id res chain seq x y z
N MET A 1 -9.13 18.80 -5.62
CA MET A 1 -9.03 17.35 -5.32
C MET A 1 -7.71 16.85 -5.91
N PHE A 2 -7.28 15.62 -5.63
CA PHE A 2 -6.23 14.86 -6.33
C PHE A 2 -6.31 15.04 -7.87
N PHE A 3 -5.74 16.15 -8.35
CA PHE A 3 -5.73 16.79 -9.68
C PHE A 3 -6.96 16.80 -10.61
N GLU A 4 -7.94 15.91 -10.50
CA GLU A 4 -9.15 15.97 -11.33
C GLU A 4 -10.24 16.84 -10.71
N GLU A 5 -10.77 17.76 -11.52
CA GLU A 5 -11.96 18.55 -11.21
C GLU A 5 -13.19 17.86 -11.81
N HIS A 6 -13.78 16.94 -11.07
CA HIS A 6 -15.14 16.47 -11.32
C HIS A 6 -16.09 17.25 -10.41
N GLU A 7 -16.98 18.07 -10.97
CA GLU A 7 -17.92 18.90 -10.19
C GLU A 7 -18.88 18.05 -9.34
N ASP A 8 -19.14 16.81 -9.75
CA ASP A 8 -20.11 15.88 -9.19
C ASP A 8 -19.51 14.91 -8.16
N TYR A 9 -18.17 14.79 -8.07
CA TYR A 9 -17.54 13.83 -7.16
C TYR A 9 -16.36 14.40 -6.39
N LYS A 10 -16.43 14.21 -5.06
CA LYS A 10 -15.31 14.47 -4.15
C LYS A 10 -14.98 13.20 -3.35
N PHE A 11 -13.84 12.58 -3.66
CA PHE A 11 -13.26 11.54 -2.81
C PHE A 11 -13.03 12.07 -1.39
N ASN A 12 -13.68 11.42 -0.42
CA ASN A 12 -13.63 11.73 1.01
C ASN A 12 -13.14 10.54 1.85
N GLY A 13 -12.71 9.46 1.19
CA GLY A 13 -12.11 8.29 1.83
C GLY A 13 -10.64 8.50 2.16
N LEU A 14 -9.98 7.41 2.56
CA LEU A 14 -8.53 7.37 2.74
C LEU A 14 -7.88 6.75 1.50
N ALA A 15 -6.95 7.47 0.88
CA ALA A 15 -6.03 6.96 -0.12
C ALA A 15 -4.64 6.81 0.51
N TRP A 16 -4.04 5.63 0.42
CA TRP A 16 -2.73 5.37 0.98
C TRP A 16 -1.82 4.72 -0.06
N LEU A 17 -0.80 5.46 -0.49
CA LEU A 17 0.17 5.02 -1.49
C LEU A 17 1.46 4.56 -0.83
N PHE A 18 1.87 3.33 -1.17
CA PHE A 18 3.22 2.82 -0.93
C PHE A 18 3.96 2.73 -2.28
N LEU A 19 5.09 3.43 -2.41
CA LEU A 19 5.89 3.42 -3.64
C LEU A 19 7.32 2.96 -3.36
N GLY A 20 7.70 1.82 -3.95
CA GLY A 20 9.04 1.24 -3.83
C GLY A 20 9.94 1.56 -5.02
N VAL A 21 11.13 2.10 -4.76
CA VAL A 21 12.12 2.48 -5.79
C VAL A 21 13.55 2.15 -5.33
N PRO A 22 14.54 2.04 -6.23
CA PRO A 22 15.92 1.81 -5.83
C PRO A 22 16.56 3.02 -5.14
N THR A 23 16.38 4.23 -5.65
CA THR A 23 17.03 5.47 -5.17
C THR A 23 16.06 6.65 -5.12
N CYS A 24 16.35 7.69 -4.35
CA CYS A 24 15.49 8.89 -4.29
C CYS A 24 15.35 9.58 -5.66
N SER A 25 16.39 9.50 -6.51
CA SER A 25 16.35 10.02 -7.89
C SER A 25 15.38 9.27 -8.81
N THR A 26 14.90 8.10 -8.40
CA THR A 26 13.94 7.27 -9.16
C THR A 26 12.53 7.34 -8.60
N LEU A 27 12.26 8.26 -7.67
CA LEU A 27 10.91 8.55 -7.18
C LEU A 27 10.09 9.23 -8.29
N LEU A 28 9.28 8.43 -8.97
CA LEU A 28 8.39 8.90 -10.02
C LEU A 28 7.32 9.82 -9.42
N TYR A 29 7.10 10.97 -10.06
CA TYR A 29 6.07 11.96 -9.69
C TYR A 29 6.15 12.45 -8.24
N LYS A 30 7.36 12.53 -7.69
CA LYS A 30 7.57 12.88 -6.27
C LYS A 30 6.90 14.20 -5.91
N GLU A 31 7.12 15.24 -6.69
CA GLU A 31 6.61 16.60 -6.41
C GLU A 31 5.08 16.62 -6.43
N GLU A 32 4.45 15.94 -7.39
CA GLU A 32 3.00 15.85 -7.50
C GLU A 32 2.39 15.08 -6.33
N LEU A 33 3.00 13.95 -5.93
CA LEU A 33 2.56 13.13 -4.80
C LEU A 33 2.73 13.86 -3.46
N GLU A 34 3.82 14.60 -3.27
CA GLU A 34 4.04 15.40 -2.07
C GLU A 34 3.04 16.56 -2.00
N LYS A 35 2.80 17.27 -3.11
CA LYS A 35 1.78 18.33 -3.19
C LYS A 35 0.37 17.80 -2.89
N MET A 36 0.06 16.60 -3.37
CA MET A 36 -1.19 15.90 -3.08
C MET A 36 -1.39 15.66 -1.58
N LYS A 37 -0.33 15.26 -0.87
CA LYS A 37 -0.32 15.09 0.59
C LYS A 37 -0.51 16.42 1.32
N GLU A 38 0.10 17.50 0.83
CA GLU A 38 -0.07 18.84 1.41
C GLU A 38 -1.50 19.36 1.27
N ILE A 39 -2.14 19.11 0.13
CA ILE A 39 -3.52 19.57 -0.14
C ILE A 39 -4.55 18.75 0.66
N ALA A 40 -4.31 17.47 0.88
CA ALA A 40 -5.27 16.55 1.52
C ALA A 40 -4.62 15.68 2.61
N PRO A 41 -4.05 16.28 3.68
CA PRO A 41 -3.24 15.55 4.67
C PRO A 41 -4.01 14.50 5.47
N GLU A 42 -5.33 14.68 5.64
CA GLU A 42 -6.21 13.74 6.35
C GLU A 42 -6.69 12.58 5.47
N ASN A 43 -6.73 12.78 4.15
CA ASN A 43 -7.28 11.82 3.19
C ASN A 43 -6.22 11.11 2.37
N PHE A 44 -4.99 11.63 2.31
CA PHE A 44 -3.90 11.03 1.56
C PHE A 44 -2.65 10.78 2.39
N ARG A 45 -2.24 9.51 2.41
CA ARG A 45 -1.00 9.06 3.01
C ARG A 45 -0.06 8.57 1.92
N LEU A 46 1.22 8.88 2.09
CA LEU A 46 2.28 8.59 1.15
C LEU A 46 3.50 8.08 1.90
N ASP A 47 3.91 6.87 1.54
CA ASP A 47 5.06 6.18 2.12
C ASP A 47 5.99 5.70 1.01
N PHE A 48 7.21 6.24 1.00
CA PHE A 48 8.26 5.82 0.08
C PHE A 48 9.12 4.71 0.69
N ALA A 49 9.49 3.72 -0.12
CA ALA A 49 10.41 2.65 0.24
C ALA A 49 11.62 2.69 -0.71
N VAL A 50 12.73 3.29 -0.25
CA VAL A 50 13.93 3.53 -1.08
C VAL A 50 15.01 2.50 -0.76
N SER A 51 15.00 1.38 -1.50
CA SER A 51 15.71 0.16 -1.13
C SER A 51 17.25 0.25 -1.03
N ARG A 52 17.90 1.23 -1.67
CA ARG A 52 19.37 1.42 -1.59
C ARG A 52 19.81 2.49 -0.59
N GLU A 53 18.89 3.25 -0.03
CA GLU A 53 19.20 4.43 0.78
C GLU A 53 18.55 4.36 2.18
N GLN A 54 17.52 3.52 2.34
CA GLN A 54 16.80 3.33 3.58
C GLN A 54 16.92 1.88 4.06
N THR A 55 16.97 1.73 5.38
CA THR A 55 16.92 0.44 6.06
C THR A 55 15.88 0.48 7.18
N ASN A 56 15.29 -0.67 7.52
CA ASN A 56 14.47 -0.79 8.72
C ASN A 56 15.34 -0.87 9.99
N ALA A 57 14.69 -1.01 11.16
CA ALA A 57 15.36 -1.07 12.46
C ALA A 57 16.37 -2.23 12.62
N VAL A 58 16.26 -3.29 11.80
CA VAL A 58 17.17 -4.44 11.84
C VAL A 58 18.20 -4.43 10.70
N GLY A 59 18.28 -3.33 9.94
CA GLY A 59 19.28 -3.13 8.89
C GLY A 59 18.93 -3.76 7.54
N GLU A 60 17.70 -4.25 7.35
CA GLU A 60 17.24 -4.77 6.06
C GLU A 60 16.91 -3.63 5.10
N LYS A 61 17.12 -3.85 3.81
CA LYS A 61 16.78 -2.89 2.76
C LYS A 61 15.30 -2.54 2.79
N MET A 62 14.98 -1.26 2.60
CA MET A 62 13.61 -0.78 2.60
C MET A 62 12.89 -1.07 1.27
N TYR A 63 12.41 -2.30 1.10
CA TYR A 63 11.45 -2.64 0.04
C TYR A 63 10.01 -2.30 0.47
N ILE A 64 9.05 -2.39 -0.46
CA ILE A 64 7.66 -2.03 -0.19
C ILE A 64 7.06 -2.84 0.97
N GLN A 65 7.29 -4.15 1.01
CA GLN A 65 6.85 -5.01 2.10
C GLN A 65 7.50 -4.66 3.44
N THR A 66 8.75 -4.20 3.40
CA THR A 66 9.50 -3.77 4.58
C THR A 66 8.90 -2.48 5.17
N ARG A 67 8.53 -1.52 4.31
CA ARG A 67 7.82 -0.30 4.73
C ARG A 67 6.41 -0.62 5.22
N MET A 68 5.66 -1.47 4.51
CA MET A 68 4.32 -1.89 4.93
C MET A 68 4.35 -2.63 6.28
N ALA A 69 5.42 -3.36 6.59
CA ALA A 69 5.58 -4.05 7.87
C ALA A 69 5.59 -3.09 9.08
N GLU A 70 5.99 -1.83 8.89
CA GLU A 70 5.95 -0.78 9.93
C GLU A 70 4.51 -0.37 10.28
N TYR A 71 3.57 -0.58 9.35
CA TYR A 71 2.16 -0.22 9.47
C TYR A 71 1.22 -1.43 9.49
N LYS A 72 1.76 -2.64 9.62
CA LYS A 72 1.05 -3.89 9.35
C LYS A 72 -0.26 -4.03 10.14
N GLN A 73 -0.29 -3.62 11.42
CA GLN A 73 -1.52 -3.66 12.22
C GLN A 73 -2.59 -2.74 11.64
N GLU A 74 -2.23 -1.52 11.26
CA GLU A 74 -3.17 -0.56 10.68
C GLU A 74 -3.69 -1.02 9.31
N LEU A 75 -2.80 -1.56 8.46
CA LEU A 75 -3.17 -2.12 7.18
C LEU A 75 -4.14 -3.30 7.33
N TRP A 76 -3.92 -4.17 8.34
CA TRP A 76 -4.82 -5.27 8.63
C TRP A 76 -6.21 -4.80 9.07
N GLU A 77 -6.28 -3.81 9.98
CA GLU A 77 -7.57 -3.24 10.39
C GLU A 77 -8.31 -2.55 9.25
N LEU A 78 -7.59 -1.90 8.32
CA LEU A 78 -8.20 -1.36 7.11
C LEU A 78 -8.75 -2.47 6.22
N LEU A 79 -7.97 -3.54 6.01
CA LEU A 79 -8.34 -4.65 5.13
C LEU A 79 -9.56 -5.44 5.61
N LYS A 80 -9.90 -5.37 6.90
CA LYS A 80 -11.13 -5.95 7.47
C LYS A 80 -12.40 -5.14 7.17
N LYS A 81 -12.28 -3.92 6.64
CA LYS A 81 -13.43 -3.08 6.31
C LYS A 81 -13.91 -3.37 4.89
N ASP A 82 -15.23 -3.46 4.72
CA ASP A 82 -15.87 -3.74 3.41
C ASP A 82 -15.68 -2.62 2.37
N ASN A 83 -15.22 -1.44 2.79
CA ASN A 83 -14.96 -0.31 1.90
C ASN A 83 -13.46 -0.10 1.60
N THR A 84 -12.61 -1.07 1.90
CA THR A 84 -11.18 -1.02 1.60
C THR A 84 -10.87 -1.80 0.32
N TYR A 85 -10.17 -1.14 -0.59
CA TYR A 85 -9.76 -1.70 -1.88
C TYR A 85 -8.24 -1.61 -1.99
N VAL A 86 -7.60 -2.73 -2.33
CA VAL A 86 -6.16 -2.84 -2.53
C VAL A 86 -5.87 -2.97 -4.02
N TYR A 87 -4.92 -2.16 -4.47
CA TYR A 87 -4.37 -2.22 -5.83
C TYR A 87 -2.86 -2.46 -5.74
N MET A 88 -2.38 -3.45 -6.48
CA MET A 88 -0.97 -3.81 -6.55
C MET A 88 -0.52 -3.83 -8.00
N CYS A 89 0.46 -2.99 -8.32
CA CYS A 89 1.00 -2.87 -9.68
C CYS A 89 2.52 -2.86 -9.65
N GLY A 90 3.16 -3.58 -10.57
CA GLY A 90 4.61 -3.56 -10.74
C GLY A 90 5.23 -4.90 -11.13
N LEU A 91 6.41 -5.21 -10.59
CA LEU A 91 7.16 -6.43 -10.93
C LEU A 91 6.54 -7.67 -10.27
N LYS A 92 6.44 -8.78 -11.01
CA LYS A 92 5.92 -10.08 -10.51
C LYS A 92 6.43 -10.54 -9.15
N GLY A 93 7.66 -10.17 -8.78
CA GLY A 93 8.26 -10.57 -7.50
C GLY A 93 7.67 -9.89 -6.26
N MET A 94 6.87 -8.83 -6.40
CA MET A 94 6.40 -8.04 -5.26
C MET A 94 5.30 -8.71 -4.43
N GLU A 95 4.47 -9.56 -5.05
CA GLU A 95 3.30 -10.16 -4.38
C GLU A 95 3.71 -11.05 -3.20
N LYS A 96 4.79 -11.83 -3.37
CA LYS A 96 5.27 -12.75 -2.35
C LYS A 96 5.61 -12.04 -1.03
N GLY A 97 6.34 -10.93 -1.09
CA GLY A 97 6.74 -10.20 0.11
C GLY A 97 5.53 -9.60 0.85
N ILE A 98 4.47 -9.26 0.14
CA ILE A 98 3.23 -8.74 0.72
C ILE A 98 2.40 -9.88 1.33
N ASP A 99 2.38 -11.06 0.70
CA ASP A 99 1.73 -12.23 1.29
C ASP A 99 2.41 -12.64 2.60
N ASP A 100 3.75 -12.66 2.64
CA ASP A 100 4.52 -13.04 3.82
C ASP A 100 4.18 -12.16 5.05
N ILE A 101 4.01 -10.84 4.87
CA ILE A 101 3.63 -9.94 5.99
C ILE A 101 2.17 -10.13 6.44
N MET A 102 1.28 -10.55 5.54
CA MET A 102 -0.16 -10.66 5.83
C MET A 102 -0.53 -12.00 6.47
N VAL A 103 0.19 -13.08 6.15
CA VAL A 103 0.00 -14.41 6.77
C VAL A 103 0.08 -14.32 8.30
N ASP A 104 1.12 -13.66 8.81
CA ASP A 104 1.34 -13.49 10.25
C ASP A 104 0.25 -12.66 10.95
N LEU A 105 -0.38 -11.73 10.21
CA LEU A 105 -1.46 -10.89 10.74
C LEU A 105 -2.78 -11.63 10.77
N ALA A 106 -3.14 -12.27 9.65
CA ALA A 106 -4.37 -13.05 9.54
C ALA A 106 -4.39 -14.18 10.58
N ALA A 107 -3.26 -14.87 10.78
CA ALA A 107 -3.14 -15.95 11.74
C ALA A 107 -3.44 -15.50 13.19
N LYS A 108 -3.13 -14.26 13.57
CA LYS A 108 -3.44 -13.72 14.92
C LYS A 108 -4.93 -13.58 15.18
N ASP A 109 -5.71 -13.33 14.13
CA ASP A 109 -7.17 -13.26 14.19
C ASP A 109 -7.82 -14.62 13.87
N GLY A 110 -7.03 -15.70 13.76
CA GLY A 110 -7.51 -17.04 13.43
C GLY A 110 -7.99 -17.18 11.99
N ILE A 111 -7.55 -16.31 11.09
CA ILE A 111 -7.93 -16.26 9.68
C ILE A 111 -6.81 -16.87 8.82
N ASP A 112 -7.17 -17.72 7.87
CA ASP A 112 -6.24 -18.15 6.81
C ASP A 112 -6.13 -17.04 5.76
N TRP A 113 -4.92 -16.51 5.58
CA TRP A 113 -4.67 -15.39 4.66
C TRP A 113 -5.04 -15.75 3.22
N PHE A 114 -4.73 -16.95 2.75
CA PHE A 114 -4.93 -17.31 1.35
C PHE A 114 -6.41 -17.48 1.02
N ASP A 115 -7.21 -18.00 1.94
CA ASP A 115 -8.66 -18.06 1.80
C ASP A 115 -9.30 -16.67 1.92
N TYR A 116 -8.83 -15.81 2.84
CA TYR A 116 -9.29 -14.43 2.94
C TYR A 116 -8.95 -13.62 1.67
N LYS A 117 -7.72 -13.73 1.17
CA LYS A 117 -7.30 -13.11 -0.10
C LYS A 117 -8.15 -13.58 -1.29
N LYS A 118 -8.55 -14.85 -1.35
CA LYS A 118 -9.50 -15.34 -2.37
C LYS A 118 -10.87 -14.66 -2.24
N GLN A 119 -11.35 -14.41 -1.03
CA GLN A 119 -12.61 -13.70 -0.80
C GLN A 119 -12.48 -12.24 -1.26
N LEU A 120 -11.41 -11.55 -0.87
CA LEU A 120 -11.13 -10.17 -1.31
C LEU A 120 -11.01 -10.04 -2.83
N LYS A 121 -10.40 -11.03 -3.51
CA LYS A 121 -10.35 -11.08 -4.97
C LYS A 121 -11.76 -11.23 -5.58
N LYS A 122 -12.63 -12.06 -4.99
CA LYS A 122 -14.01 -12.26 -5.45
C LYS A 122 -14.90 -11.04 -5.22
N SER A 123 -14.63 -10.25 -4.19
CA SER A 123 -15.33 -8.99 -3.88
C SER A 123 -14.70 -7.77 -4.56
N GLU A 124 -13.76 -7.96 -5.49
CA GLU A 124 -13.06 -6.88 -6.22
C GLU A 124 -12.26 -5.91 -5.32
N GLN A 125 -11.97 -6.33 -4.07
CA GLN A 125 -11.20 -5.56 -3.09
C GLN A 125 -9.70 -5.86 -3.14
N TRP A 126 -9.26 -6.86 -3.90
CA TRP A 126 -7.85 -7.19 -4.09
C TRP A 126 -7.50 -7.31 -5.58
N ASN A 127 -6.93 -6.25 -6.14
CA ASN A 127 -6.68 -6.10 -7.57
C ASN A 127 -5.18 -6.10 -7.84
N VAL A 128 -4.69 -7.03 -8.67
CA VAL A 128 -3.26 -7.23 -8.93
C VAL A 128 -2.97 -7.19 -10.42
N GLU A 129 -2.06 -6.33 -10.83
CA GLU A 129 -1.55 -6.21 -12.19
C GLU A 129 -0.01 -6.17 -12.18
N VAL A 130 0.60 -7.36 -12.28
CA VAL A 130 2.06 -7.51 -12.26
C VAL A 130 2.60 -8.14 -13.54
N TYR A 131 3.74 -7.63 -14.00
CA TYR A 131 4.37 -8.03 -15.26
C TYR A 131 5.82 -8.53 -15.10
#